data_AF-A0A6V7YCE1-F1
#
_entry.id   AF-A0A6V7YCE1-F1
#
_cell.length_a   1.000
_cell.length_b   1.000
_cell.length_c   1.000
_cell.angle_alpha   90.00
_cell.angle_beta   90.00
_cell.angle_gamma   90.00
#
_symmetry.space_group_name_H-M   'P 1'
#
loop_
_entity.id
_entity.type
_entity.pdbx_description
1 polymer ?
#
loop_
_entity_poly.entity_id
_entity_poly.type
_entity_poly.pdbx_seq_one_letter_code
_entity_poly.pdbx_strand_id
1 'polypeptide(L)'
;MRQLNLTEMANKILKVVVPRIDPPYLNAINYSNQCNDGTMLYGPGIVWEILCDMASRLNLTYEIENVEIEGWGKRFENDTWTGAFGCLKEGKAEILAGGSMMTPDRNKAFDFSDPIGYQSSSILIKVPRRENFVAQMLAYAFGWKVWGKGNFMKKFFNYMREAGFPTRPYFNRHLSLSR
;
A
#
# COMPACT_ATOMS: atom_id res chain seq x y z
N MET A 1 26.26 18.40 -14.66
CA MET A 1 25.42 17.39 -15.33
C MET A 1 26.18 16.89 -16.56
N ARG A 2 26.50 15.59 -16.64
CA ARG A 2 26.96 15.00 -17.91
C ARG A 2 25.77 15.04 -18.87
N GLN A 3 25.93 15.67 -20.04
CA GLN A 3 24.96 15.48 -21.13
C GLN A 3 25.04 14.02 -21.57
N LEU A 4 24.02 13.24 -21.24
CA LEU A 4 23.89 11.87 -21.73
C LEU A 4 23.56 11.96 -23.22
N ASN A 5 24.43 11.41 -24.05
CA ASN A 5 24.16 11.28 -25.47
C ASN A 5 23.13 10.17 -25.67
N LEU A 6 21.86 10.53 -25.88
CA LEU A 6 20.75 9.58 -25.96
C LEU A 6 20.95 8.51 -27.05
N THR A 7 21.75 8.80 -28.07
CA THR A 7 22.10 7.81 -29.11
C THR A 7 22.93 6.65 -28.57
N GLU A 8 23.69 6.85 -27.50
CA GLU A 8 24.48 5.77 -26.87
C GLU A 8 23.62 4.74 -26.15
N MET A 9 22.37 5.10 -25.82
CA MET A 9 21.42 4.17 -25.19
C MET A 9 20.60 3.42 -26.23
N ALA A 10 20.53 3.87 -27.47
CA ALA A 10 19.72 3.21 -28.49
C ALA A 10 20.18 1.74 -28.72
N ASN A 11 19.22 0.83 -28.87
CA ASN A 11 19.42 -0.60 -29.13
C ASN A 11 20.13 -1.39 -28.00
N LYS A 12 20.18 -0.86 -26.78
CA LYS A 12 20.72 -1.61 -25.63
C LYS A 12 19.65 -2.45 -24.93
N ILE A 13 20.12 -3.54 -24.33
CA ILE A 13 19.35 -4.34 -23.38
C ILE A 13 19.70 -3.85 -21.99
N LEU A 14 18.70 -3.46 -21.21
CA LEU A 14 18.85 -2.99 -19.85
C LEU A 14 18.32 -4.02 -18.87
N LYS A 15 19.16 -4.42 -17.92
CA LYS A 15 18.81 -5.36 -16.85
C LYS A 15 18.00 -4.65 -15.76
N VAL A 16 16.78 -5.11 -15.54
CA VAL A 16 15.83 -4.54 -14.58
C VAL A 16 15.70 -5.45 -13.37
N VAL A 17 15.88 -4.90 -12.17
CA VAL A 17 15.50 -5.59 -10.93
C VAL A 17 14.17 -5.06 -10.41
N VAL A 18 13.28 -5.98 -10.03
CA VAL A 18 11.98 -5.65 -9.45
C VAL A 18 11.93 -6.17 -8.01
N PRO A 19 11.87 -5.31 -6.98
CA PRO A 19 11.90 -5.72 -5.57
C PRO A 19 10.68 -6.52 -5.15
N ARG A 20 9.49 -6.11 -5.61
CA ARG A 20 8.20 -6.74 -5.32
C ARG A 20 7.11 -6.16 -6.22
N ILE A 21 5.99 -6.87 -6.29
CA ILE A 21 4.74 -6.37 -6.87
C ILE A 21 4.13 -5.37 -5.87
N ASP A 22 3.89 -4.13 -6.30
CA ASP A 22 3.46 -3.01 -5.46
C ASP A 22 2.48 -2.10 -6.23
N PRO A 23 1.18 -2.47 -6.30
CA PRO A 23 0.17 -1.66 -6.98
C PRO A 23 0.03 -0.28 -6.34
N PRO A 24 -0.11 0.81 -7.12
CA PRO A 24 -0.32 0.85 -8.57
C PRO A 24 0.98 0.97 -9.40
N TYR A 25 2.16 0.90 -8.78
CA TYR A 25 3.45 1.13 -9.42
C TYR A 25 3.87 -0.02 -10.32
N LEU A 26 3.72 -1.25 -9.80
CA LEU A 26 3.91 -2.50 -10.52
C LEU A 26 2.82 -3.47 -10.09
N ASN A 27 1.94 -3.84 -11.02
CA ASN A 27 0.75 -4.66 -10.74
C ASN A 27 1.01 -6.14 -11.00
N ALA A 28 1.86 -6.47 -11.97
CA ALA A 28 2.42 -7.81 -12.15
C ALA A 28 3.78 -7.71 -12.85
N ILE A 29 4.50 -8.82 -12.85
CA ILE A 29 5.76 -8.97 -13.56
C ILE A 29 5.52 -9.98 -14.66
N ASN A 30 5.66 -9.54 -15.91
CA ASN A 30 5.76 -10.45 -17.02
C ASN A 30 7.24 -10.56 -17.38
N TYR A 31 7.83 -11.76 -17.22
CA TYR A 31 9.22 -12.04 -17.59
C TYR A 31 9.43 -12.15 -19.10
N SER A 32 8.39 -11.95 -19.90
CA SER A 32 8.52 -11.78 -21.34
C SER A 32 9.02 -10.36 -21.65
N ASN A 33 9.69 -10.23 -22.80
CA ASN A 33 10.19 -8.95 -23.30
C ASN A 33 9.06 -8.01 -23.78
N GLN A 34 7.79 -8.39 -23.58
CA GLN A 34 6.65 -7.63 -24.06
C GLN A 34 6.13 -6.69 -22.99
N CYS A 35 6.00 -5.43 -23.38
CA CYS A 35 5.51 -4.37 -22.52
C CYS A 35 4.06 -4.54 -22.08
N ASN A 36 3.23 -5.17 -22.91
CA ASN A 36 1.85 -5.53 -22.62
C ASN A 36 1.56 -6.85 -23.33
N ASP A 37 1.20 -7.90 -22.57
CA ASP A 37 0.74 -9.17 -23.15
C ASP A 37 -0.75 -9.16 -23.51
N GLY A 38 -1.46 -8.06 -23.21
CA GLY A 38 -2.91 -7.93 -23.43
C GLY A 38 -3.76 -8.90 -22.60
N THR A 39 -3.15 -9.70 -21.73
CA THR A 39 -3.83 -10.70 -20.90
C THR A 39 -4.16 -10.17 -19.51
N MET A 40 -3.53 -9.08 -19.08
CA MET A 40 -3.76 -8.49 -17.78
C MET A 40 -5.05 -7.65 -17.74
N LEU A 41 -5.95 -7.96 -16.79
CA LEU A 41 -7.20 -7.22 -16.57
C LEU A 41 -6.96 -5.74 -16.18
N TYR A 42 -5.82 -5.47 -15.56
CA TYR A 42 -5.32 -4.13 -15.22
C TYR A 42 -3.96 -3.95 -15.90
N GLY A 43 -3.61 -2.72 -16.28
CA GLY A 43 -2.29 -2.41 -16.85
C GLY A 43 -1.14 -2.87 -15.94
N PRO A 44 0.09 -3.02 -16.47
CA PRO A 44 1.23 -3.59 -15.74
C PRO A 44 1.71 -2.72 -14.56
N GLY A 45 1.22 -1.48 -14.45
CA GLY A 45 1.55 -0.52 -13.41
C GLY A 45 2.31 0.67 -13.97
N ILE A 46 2.16 1.84 -13.34
CA ILE A 46 2.64 3.11 -13.91
C ILE A 46 4.15 3.12 -14.17
N VAL A 47 4.96 2.45 -13.33
CA VAL A 47 6.41 2.41 -13.53
C VAL A 47 6.78 1.60 -14.76
N TRP A 48 6.13 0.45 -14.96
CA TRP A 48 6.38 -0.37 -16.15
C TRP A 48 5.90 0.31 -17.42
N GLU A 49 4.75 0.98 -17.38
CA GLU A 49 4.25 1.77 -18.52
C GLU A 49 5.22 2.87 -18.94
N ILE A 50 5.84 3.57 -17.98
CA ILE A 50 6.87 4.58 -18.27
C ILE A 50 8.09 3.93 -18.95
N LEU A 51 8.60 2.83 -18.40
CA LEU A 51 9.71 2.10 -19.01
C LEU A 51 9.36 1.66 -20.43
N CYS A 52 8.16 1.16 -20.64
CA CYS A 52 7.69 0.75 -21.96
C CYS A 52 7.57 1.89 -22.98
N ASP A 53 7.10 3.06 -22.56
CA ASP A 53 7.13 4.27 -23.39
C ASP A 53 8.57 4.66 -23.73
N MET A 54 9.50 4.61 -22.75
CA MET A 54 10.92 4.86 -22.97
C MET A 54 11.55 3.85 -23.95
N ALA A 55 11.24 2.56 -23.82
CA ALA A 55 11.70 1.52 -24.73
C ALA A 55 11.26 1.78 -26.16
N SER A 56 10.00 2.18 -26.36
CA SER A 56 9.48 2.47 -27.70
C SER A 56 10.18 3.67 -28.37
N ARG A 57 10.52 4.70 -27.59
CA ARG A 57 11.15 5.93 -28.11
C ARG A 57 12.64 5.78 -28.38
N LEU A 58 13.32 4.97 -27.57
CA LEU A 58 14.77 4.81 -27.61
C LEU A 58 15.19 3.48 -28.27
N ASN A 59 14.25 2.66 -28.68
CA ASN A 59 14.48 1.29 -29.15
C ASN A 59 15.31 0.46 -28.15
N LEU A 60 14.93 0.53 -26.87
CA LEU A 60 15.55 -0.25 -25.79
C LEU A 60 14.79 -1.55 -25.58
N THR A 61 15.50 -2.57 -25.10
CA THR A 61 14.87 -3.79 -24.57
C THR A 61 15.14 -3.89 -23.08
N TYR A 62 14.13 -4.25 -22.30
CA TYR A 62 14.30 -4.51 -20.87
C TYR A 62 14.28 -6.01 -20.62
N GLU A 63 15.23 -6.48 -19.82
CA GLU A 63 15.29 -7.86 -19.36
C GLU A 63 15.14 -7.86 -17.84
N ILE A 64 14.10 -8.53 -17.35
CA ILE A 64 13.84 -8.61 -15.90
C ILE A 64 14.73 -9.69 -15.31
N GLU A 65 15.63 -9.28 -14.42
CA GLU A 65 16.52 -10.16 -13.71
C GLU A 65 15.73 -11.03 -12.72
N ASN A 66 15.78 -12.35 -12.93
CA ASN A 66 15.14 -13.33 -12.05
C ASN A 66 16.06 -13.68 -10.88
N VAL A 67 16.31 -12.70 -10.01
CA VAL A 67 17.12 -12.86 -8.81
C VAL A 67 16.20 -12.93 -7.60
N GLU A 68 16.35 -13.95 -6.77
CA GLU A 68 15.67 -14.02 -5.48
C GLU A 68 16.25 -12.94 -4.56
N ILE A 69 15.40 -11.99 -4.16
CA ILE A 69 15.81 -10.81 -3.39
C ILE A 69 14.87 -10.56 -2.22
N GLU A 70 15.43 -10.03 -1.12
CA GLU A 70 14.69 -9.64 0.08
C GLU A 70 14.02 -8.27 -0.07
N GLY A 71 13.19 -8.11 -1.11
CA GLY A 71 12.49 -6.87 -1.40
C GLY A 71 13.44 -5.72 -1.72
N TRP A 72 13.22 -4.56 -1.10
CA TRP A 72 14.03 -3.35 -1.32
C TRP A 72 15.47 -3.49 -0.84
N GLY A 73 15.66 -4.18 0.29
CA GLY A 73 16.94 -4.25 0.99
C GLY A 73 17.30 -3.03 1.83
N LYS A 74 18.43 -3.15 2.54
CA LYS A 74 18.91 -2.21 3.57
C LYS A 74 20.39 -1.91 3.38
N ARG A 75 20.81 -0.75 3.88
CA ARG A 75 22.22 -0.36 3.98
C ARG A 75 22.81 -0.90 5.28
N PHE A 76 23.99 -1.48 5.21
CA PHE A 76 24.80 -1.83 6.36
C PHE A 76 25.86 -0.75 6.64
N GLU A 77 26.46 -0.77 7.83
CA GLU A 77 27.46 0.22 8.26
C GLU A 77 28.72 0.22 7.38
N ASN A 78 29.04 -0.92 6.76
CA ASN A 78 30.14 -1.08 5.81
C ASN A 78 29.82 -0.57 4.38
N ASP A 79 28.75 0.20 4.21
CA ASP A 79 28.24 0.72 2.93
C ASP A 79 27.79 -0.35 1.91
N THR A 80 27.62 -1.60 2.36
CA THR A 80 27.01 -2.65 1.53
C THR A 80 25.49 -2.55 1.59
N TRP A 81 24.84 -3.02 0.52
CA TRP A 81 23.39 -2.99 0.37
C TRP A 81 22.86 -4.39 0.08
N THR A 82 21.71 -4.73 0.65
CA THR A 82 20.98 -5.98 0.32
C THR A 82 19.82 -5.72 -0.63
N GLY A 83 19.10 -6.79 -1.00
CA GLY A 83 17.87 -6.72 -1.80
C GLY A 83 18.08 -6.05 -3.16
N ALA A 84 17.04 -5.41 -3.69
CA ALA A 84 17.10 -4.76 -5.00
C ALA A 84 18.17 -3.65 -5.07
N PHE A 85 18.38 -2.87 -4.01
CA PHE A 85 19.44 -1.86 -3.98
C PHE A 85 20.84 -2.50 -3.96
N GLY A 86 21.00 -3.66 -3.32
CA GLY A 86 22.21 -4.47 -3.41
C GLY A 86 22.49 -4.91 -4.84
N CYS A 87 21.48 -5.41 -5.56
CA CYS A 87 21.61 -5.79 -6.96
C CYS A 87 22.07 -4.64 -7.85
N LEU A 88 21.55 -3.42 -7.62
CA LEU A 88 22.05 -2.23 -8.31
C LEU A 88 23.51 -1.93 -7.97
N LYS A 89 23.87 -1.94 -6.68
CA LYS A 89 25.22 -1.59 -6.22
C LYS A 89 26.27 -2.59 -6.73
N GLU A 90 25.91 -3.85 -6.84
CA GLU A 90 26.75 -4.94 -7.33
C GLU A 90 26.80 -5.03 -8.86
N GLY A 91 26.01 -4.22 -9.58
CA GLY A 91 25.94 -4.24 -11.05
C GLY A 91 25.21 -5.46 -11.63
N LYS A 92 24.40 -6.17 -10.83
CA LYS A 92 23.55 -7.27 -11.28
C LYS A 92 22.35 -6.77 -12.09
N ALA A 93 21.91 -5.55 -11.81
CA ALA A 93 20.90 -4.84 -12.58
C ALA A 93 21.35 -3.40 -12.81
N GLU A 94 20.87 -2.80 -13.89
CA GLU A 94 21.20 -1.42 -14.30
C GLU A 94 20.11 -0.44 -13.87
N ILE A 95 18.87 -0.91 -13.75
CA ILE A 95 17.74 -0.10 -13.29
C ILE A 95 16.87 -0.91 -12.31
N LEU A 96 16.30 -0.21 -11.34
CA LEU A 96 15.34 -0.76 -10.40
C LEU A 96 13.97 -0.18 -10.72
N ALA A 97 13.02 -1.06 -11.06
CA ALA A 97 11.64 -0.67 -11.31
C ALA A 97 10.79 -0.90 -10.05
N GLY A 98 10.17 0.15 -9.52
CA GLY A 98 9.20 0.07 -8.44
C GLY A 98 8.93 1.41 -7.75
N GLY A 99 7.95 1.43 -6.84
CA GLY A 99 7.61 2.61 -6.03
C GLY A 99 8.56 2.86 -4.85
N SER A 100 9.86 3.09 -5.09
CA SER A 100 10.80 3.35 -4.01
C SER A 100 10.59 4.74 -3.39
N MET A 101 10.62 4.81 -2.07
CA MET A 101 10.78 6.08 -1.36
C MET A 101 12.23 6.56 -1.42
N MET A 102 12.41 7.83 -1.78
CA MET A 102 13.69 8.54 -1.73
C MET A 102 14.01 8.87 -0.27
N THR A 103 15.02 8.20 0.29
CA THR A 103 15.52 8.48 1.65
C THR A 103 16.93 9.06 1.57
N PRO A 104 17.39 9.82 2.58
CA PRO A 104 18.74 10.40 2.56
C PRO A 104 19.86 9.37 2.33
N ASP A 105 19.75 8.17 2.91
CA ASP A 105 20.76 7.13 2.70
C ASP A 105 20.74 6.57 1.29
N ARG A 106 19.57 6.43 0.67
CA ARG A 106 19.45 5.97 -0.73
C ARG A 106 19.95 7.02 -1.70
N ASN A 107 19.56 8.28 -1.52
CA ASN A 107 19.99 9.39 -2.40
C ASN A 107 21.51 9.65 -2.34
N LYS A 108 22.19 9.24 -1.27
CA LYS A 108 23.66 9.30 -1.20
C LYS A 108 24.34 8.20 -2.00
N ALA A 109 23.68 7.06 -2.21
CA ALA A 109 24.27 5.87 -2.80
C ALA A 109 23.81 5.60 -4.25
N PHE A 110 22.63 6.10 -4.63
CA PHE A 110 21.98 5.85 -5.91
C PHE A 110 21.34 7.12 -6.46
N ASP A 111 21.32 7.22 -7.78
CA ASP A 111 20.55 8.23 -8.50
C ASP A 111 19.09 7.77 -8.67
N PHE A 112 18.17 8.71 -8.60
CA PHE A 112 16.73 8.49 -8.76
C PHE A 112 16.21 9.31 -9.94
N SER A 113 15.13 8.85 -10.57
CA SER A 113 14.33 9.69 -11.45
C SER A 113 13.65 10.80 -10.64
N ASP A 114 13.06 11.76 -11.34
CA ASP A 114 12.10 12.66 -10.70
C ASP A 114 10.97 11.85 -10.05
N PRO A 115 10.51 12.24 -8.85
CA PRO A 115 9.48 11.50 -8.14
C PRO A 115 8.14 11.59 -8.90
N ILE A 116 7.52 10.43 -9.12
CA ILE A 116 6.19 10.34 -9.76
C ILE A 116 5.08 10.88 -8.83
N GLY A 117 5.34 10.92 -7.52
CA GLY A 117 4.43 11.51 -6.55
C GLY A 117 5.05 11.64 -5.17
N TYR A 118 4.38 12.41 -4.32
CA TYR A 118 4.74 12.58 -2.92
C TYR A 118 3.76 11.81 -2.04
N GLN A 119 4.27 11.08 -1.05
CA GLN A 119 3.45 10.39 -0.06
C GLN A 119 3.75 10.90 1.34
N SER A 120 2.70 11.17 2.11
CA SER A 120 2.78 11.45 3.54
C SER A 120 2.52 10.19 4.35
N SER A 121 3.24 10.00 5.46
CA SER A 121 2.91 8.96 6.43
C SER A 121 1.53 9.21 7.04
N SER A 122 0.66 8.20 7.00
CA SER A 122 -0.68 8.26 7.60
C SER A 122 -0.95 7.01 8.43
N ILE A 123 -1.90 7.10 9.36
CA ILE A 123 -2.31 5.97 10.20
C ILE A 123 -3.63 5.45 9.65
N LEU A 124 -3.61 4.21 9.15
CA LEU A 124 -4.83 3.51 8.75
C LEU A 124 -5.51 2.95 10.01
N ILE A 125 -6.69 3.48 10.33
CA ILE A 125 -7.54 2.93 11.40
C ILE A 125 -8.73 2.20 10.77
N LYS A 126 -9.13 1.09 11.41
CA LYS A 126 -10.35 0.38 11.03
C LYS A 126 -11.54 1.31 11.22
N VAL A 127 -12.41 1.40 10.20
CA VAL A 127 -13.69 2.12 10.34
C VAL A 127 -14.44 1.53 11.53
N PRO A 128 -14.84 2.35 12.52
CA PRO A 128 -15.55 1.84 13.69
C PRO A 128 -16.86 1.23 13.23
N ARG A 129 -17.19 0.05 13.78
CA ARG A 129 -18.48 -0.60 13.49
C ARG A 129 -19.59 0.33 13.99
N ARG A 130 -20.36 0.89 13.06
CA ARG A 130 -21.60 1.61 13.40
C ARG A 130 -22.63 0.56 13.81
N GLU A 131 -22.75 0.31 15.11
CA GLU A 131 -23.93 -0.40 15.63
C GLU A 131 -25.11 0.58 15.62
N ASN A 132 -26.31 0.12 15.22
CA ASN A 132 -27.53 0.93 15.25
C ASN A 132 -27.90 1.21 16.71
N PHE A 133 -27.40 2.32 17.23
CA PHE A 133 -27.34 2.59 18.67
C PHE A 133 -28.39 3.59 19.15
N VAL A 134 -29.45 3.87 18.39
CA VAL A 134 -30.43 4.92 18.76
C VAL A 134 -31.01 4.67 20.17
N ALA A 135 -31.42 3.43 20.45
CA ALA A 135 -31.97 3.08 21.77
C ALA A 135 -30.93 3.14 22.90
N GLN A 136 -29.68 2.77 22.64
CA GLN A 136 -28.63 2.89 23.63
C GLN A 136 -28.22 4.36 23.82
N MET A 137 -28.16 5.18 22.78
CA MET A 137 -27.87 6.62 22.89
C MET A 137 -28.89 7.32 23.79
N LEU A 138 -30.16 6.99 23.63
CA LEU A 138 -31.24 7.45 24.50
C LEU A 138 -31.10 6.89 25.93
N ALA A 139 -30.72 5.62 26.09
CA ALA A 139 -30.47 5.03 27.41
C ALA A 139 -29.27 5.69 28.13
N TYR A 140 -28.21 6.06 27.41
CA TYR A 140 -27.04 6.74 27.97
C TYR A 140 -27.27 8.22 28.28
N ALA A 141 -28.36 8.83 27.77
CA ALA A 141 -28.69 10.22 28.06
C ALA A 141 -28.99 10.48 29.55
N PHE A 142 -29.37 9.44 30.30
CA PHE A 142 -29.62 9.55 31.73
C PHE A 142 -28.83 8.51 32.54
N GLY A 143 -28.35 8.90 33.72
CA GLY A 143 -27.70 7.98 34.64
C GLY A 143 -28.68 7.02 35.33
N TRP A 144 -28.16 5.95 35.94
CA TRP A 144 -28.96 4.91 36.61
C TRP A 144 -29.94 5.46 37.67
N LYS A 145 -29.63 6.61 38.29
CA LYS A 145 -30.51 7.28 39.27
C LYS A 145 -31.87 7.72 38.69
N VAL A 146 -31.92 7.98 37.38
CA VAL A 146 -33.16 8.36 36.67
C VAL A 146 -33.89 7.09 36.21
N TRP A 147 -33.14 6.16 35.61
CA TRP A 147 -33.67 4.90 35.09
C TRP A 147 -34.22 3.95 36.15
N GLY A 148 -33.54 3.87 37.29
CA GLY A 148 -33.90 3.00 38.42
C GLY A 148 -35.03 3.55 39.29
N LYS A 149 -35.50 4.78 39.05
CA LYS A 149 -36.67 5.32 39.74
C LYS A 149 -37.95 4.80 39.08
N GLY A 150 -38.68 3.97 39.82
CA GLY A 150 -39.97 3.43 39.37
C GLY A 150 -39.86 2.53 38.14
N ASN A 151 -40.96 2.41 37.39
CA ASN A 151 -41.04 1.54 36.20
C ASN A 151 -40.55 2.23 34.90
N PHE A 152 -39.72 3.27 35.00
CA PHE A 152 -39.35 4.12 33.86
C PHE A 152 -38.60 3.35 32.76
N MET A 153 -37.62 2.51 33.13
CA MET A 153 -36.93 1.61 32.20
C MET A 153 -37.89 0.71 31.42
N LYS A 154 -38.86 0.09 32.12
CA LYS A 154 -39.85 -0.81 31.49
C LYS A 154 -40.73 -0.04 30.49
N LYS A 155 -41.18 1.16 30.86
CA LYS A 155 -42.00 2.02 29.99
C LYS A 155 -41.23 2.44 28.73
N PHE A 156 -39.96 2.82 28.89
CA PHE A 156 -39.10 3.23 27.78
C PHE A 156 -38.86 2.09 26.76
N PHE A 157 -38.46 0.90 27.22
CA PHE A 157 -38.24 -0.23 26.31
C PHE A 157 -39.53 -0.76 25.68
N ASN A 158 -40.70 -0.61 26.33
CA ASN A 158 -42.00 -0.89 25.71
C ASN A 158 -42.27 0.10 24.57
N TYR A 159 -42.12 1.40 24.81
CA TYR A 159 -42.29 2.43 23.77
C TYR A 159 -41.36 2.21 22.57
N MET A 160 -40.08 1.93 22.82
CA MET A 160 -39.12 1.67 21.74
C MET A 160 -39.52 0.45 20.88
N ARG A 161 -40.10 -0.58 21.50
CA ARG A 161 -40.62 -1.76 20.80
C ARG A 161 -41.83 -1.45 19.93
N GLU A 162 -42.77 -0.68 20.47
CA GLU A 162 -43.98 -0.23 19.75
C GLU A 162 -43.63 0.69 18.57
N ALA A 163 -42.63 1.55 18.73
CA ALA A 163 -42.11 2.43 17.68
C ALA A 163 -41.20 1.70 16.65
N GLY A 164 -41.07 0.37 16.72
CA GLY A 164 -40.33 -0.44 15.75
C GLY A 164 -38.80 -0.40 15.89
N PHE A 165 -38.26 0.12 17.00
CA PHE A 165 -36.83 0.11 17.24
C PHE A 165 -36.33 -1.24 17.77
N PRO A 166 -35.14 -1.69 17.35
CA PRO A 166 -34.54 -2.91 17.87
C PRO A 166 -34.17 -2.76 19.35
N THR A 167 -34.83 -3.51 20.24
CA THR A 167 -34.63 -3.44 21.69
C THR A 167 -33.65 -4.49 22.25
N ARG A 168 -32.83 -5.13 21.41
CA ARG A 168 -31.86 -6.13 21.91
C ARG A 168 -30.88 -5.45 22.87
N PRO A 169 -30.86 -5.83 24.17
CA PRO A 169 -29.89 -5.26 25.10
C PRO A 169 -28.52 -5.85 24.80
N TYR A 170 -27.57 -5.02 24.37
CA TYR A 170 -26.16 -5.43 24.25
C TYR A 170 -25.43 -5.45 25.59
N PHE A 171 -26.13 -5.18 26.70
CA PHE A 171 -25.58 -5.02 28.05
C PHE A 171 -24.75 -6.22 28.57
N ASN A 172 -24.85 -7.41 27.97
CA ASN A 172 -24.15 -8.61 28.43
C ASN A 172 -22.85 -8.96 27.68
N ARG A 173 -22.36 -8.14 26.74
CA ARG A 173 -21.16 -8.54 25.96
C ARG A 173 -19.81 -8.18 26.60
N HIS A 174 -19.79 -7.48 27.74
CA HIS A 174 -18.56 -7.11 28.45
C HIS A 174 -18.18 -8.02 29.63
N LEU A 175 -18.88 -9.13 29.85
CA LEU A 175 -18.58 -10.08 30.94
C LEU A 175 -17.96 -11.41 30.48
N SER A 176 -17.54 -11.55 29.22
CA SER A 176 -16.95 -12.81 28.71
C SER A 176 -15.48 -12.69 28.25
N LEU A 177 -14.75 -11.65 28.68
CA LEU A 177 -13.30 -11.51 28.43
C LEU A 177 -12.47 -11.64 29.72
N SER A 178 -12.91 -12.50 30.63
CA SER A 178 -12.09 -13.01 31.74
C SER A 178 -12.20 -14.53 31.80
N ARG A 179 -11.42 -15.19 30.94
CA ARG A 179 -10.89 -16.54 31.14
C ARG A 179 -9.52 -16.61 30.50
#